data_AF-M1ZRF2-F1
#
_entry.id   AF-M1ZRF2-F1
#
_cell.length_a   1.000
_cell.length_b   1.000
_cell.length_c   1.000
_cell.angle_alpha   90.00
_cell.angle_beta   90.00
_cell.angle_gamma   90.00
#
_symmetry.space_group_name_H-M   'P 1'
#
loop_
_entity.id
_entity.type
_entity.pdbx_description
1 polymer ?
#
loop_
_entity_poly.entity_id
_entity_poly.type
_entity_poly.pdbx_seq_one_letter_code
_entity_poly.pdbx_strand_id
1 'polypeptide(L)' 'KVITYERNYVTNEILDKNNVEVLTIPSSELSRGRGGPRCMSMPLFRKDLK' A
#
# COMPACT_ATOMS: atom_id res chain seq x y z
N LYS A 1 0.73 6.88 -6.79
CA LYS A 1 -0.31 6.00 -6.22
C LYS A 1 0.35 4.84 -5.49
N VAL A 2 -0.11 4.50 -4.30
CA VAL A 2 0.36 3.38 -3.50
C VAL A 2 -0.82 2.53 -3.04
N ILE A 3 -0.59 1.25 -2.76
CA ILE A 3 -1.61 0.35 -2.21
C ILE A 3 -1.24 0.05 -0.76
N THR A 4 -2.16 0.26 0.18
CA THR A 4 -1.94 0.04 1.61
C THR A 4 -3.13 -0.68 2.24
N TYR A 5 -2.97 -1.08 3.50
CA TYR A 5 -4.08 -1.58 4.30
C TYR A 5 -4.88 -0.44 4.93
N GLU A 6 -6.20 -0.58 4.96
CA GLU A 6 -7.10 0.39 5.60
C GLU A 6 -6.79 0.61 7.10
N ARG A 7 -6.36 -0.45 7.81
CA ARG A 7 -6.05 -0.41 9.25
C ARG A 7 -4.93 0.57 9.62
N ASN A 8 -4.09 0.96 8.66
CA ASN A 8 -2.95 1.84 8.87
C ASN A 8 -3.35 3.32 8.71
N TYR A 9 -4.44 3.73 9.37
CA TYR A 9 -5.07 5.05 9.17
C TYR A 9 -4.11 6.22 9.40
N VAL A 10 -3.24 6.16 10.43
CA VAL A 10 -2.24 7.21 10.70
C VAL A 10 -1.26 7.36 9.54
N THR A 11 -0.71 6.25 9.06
CA THR A 11 0.24 6.27 7.93
C THR A 11 -0.44 6.70 6.64
N ASN A 12 -1.67 6.24 6.40
CA ASN A 12 -2.46 6.63 5.23
C ASN A 12 -2.74 8.14 5.21
N GLU A 13 -3.10 8.73 6.35
CA GLU A 13 -3.32 10.17 6.49
C GLU A 13 -2.03 10.97 6.24
N ILE A 14 -0.89 10.50 6.74
CA ILE A 14 0.41 11.14 6.48
C ILE A 14 0.75 11.08 4.99
N LEU A 15 0.53 9.94 4.33
CA LEU A 15 0.77 9.78 2.89
C LEU A 15 -0.11 10.71 2.08
N ASP A 16 -1.40 10.79 2.41
CA ASP A 16 -2.37 11.67 1.76
C ASP A 16 -1.97 13.15 1.90
N LYS A 17 -1.60 13.59 3.12
CA LYS A 17 -1.07 14.94 3.37
C LYS A 17 0.19 15.27 2.59
N ASN A 18 0.96 14.27 2.17
CA ASN A 18 2.15 14.42 1.33
C ASN A 18 1.84 14.25 -0.18
N ASN A 19 0.58 14.41 -0.59
CA ASN A 19 0.13 14.29 -1.97
C ASN A 19 0.39 12.92 -2.60
N VAL A 20 0.46 11.86 -1.80
CA VAL A 20 0.55 10.48 -2.29
C VAL A 20 -0.85 9.89 -2.33
N GLU A 21 -1.37 9.62 -3.53
CA GLU A 21 -2.66 8.92 -3.67
C GLU A 21 -2.60 7.51 -3.05
N VAL A 22 -3.40 7.27 -2.01
CA VAL A 22 -3.46 6.01 -1.26
C VAL A 22 -4.70 5.21 -1.67
N LEU A 23 -4.47 3.99 -2.16
CA LEU A 23 -5.53 3.01 -2.45
C LEU A 23 -5.55 1.98 -1.32
N THR A 24 -6.57 2.03 -0.46
CA THR A 24 -6.67 1.11 0.68
C THR A 24 -7.38 -0.18 0.29
N ILE A 25 -6.94 -1.30 0.88
CA ILE A 25 -7.65 -2.58 0.85
C ILE A 25 -7.91 -3.08 2.28
N PRO A 26 -8.97 -3.89 2.48
CA PRO A 26 -9.19 -4.56 3.76
C PRO A 26 -8.04 -5.48 4.11
N SER A 27 -7.72 -5.54 5.41
CA SER A 27 -6.49 -6.19 5.90
C SER A 27 -6.70 -7.46 6.71
N SER A 28 -7.97 -7.84 6.93
CA SER A 28 -8.50 -8.86 7.83
C SER A 28 -7.47 -9.92 8.27
N GLU A 29 -7.41 -11.07 7.58
CA GLU A 29 -6.48 -12.15 7.94
C GLU A 29 -5.06 -11.93 7.36
N LEU A 30 -4.93 -11.24 6.23
CA LEU A 30 -3.65 -11.08 5.52
C LEU A 30 -2.59 -10.37 6.37
N SER A 31 -3.00 -9.36 7.14
CA SER A 31 -2.06 -8.63 8.01
C SER A 31 -1.47 -9.50 9.13
N ARG A 32 -2.15 -10.58 9.54
CA ARG A 32 -1.66 -11.54 10.54
C ARG A 32 -0.46 -12.34 10.03
N GLY A 33 -0.38 -12.55 8.72
CA GLY A 33 0.79 -13.12 8.04
C GLY A 33 2.03 -12.21 8.04
N ARG A 34 1.97 -11.03 8.69
CA ARG A 34 3.05 -10.04 8.79
C ARG A 34 3.51 -9.49 7.44
N GLY A 35 2.66 -9.57 6.41
CA GLY A 35 2.95 -9.12 5.05
C GLY A 35 2.06 -7.97 4.60
N GLY A 36 2.66 -6.98 3.93
CA GLY A 36 1.94 -5.91 3.22
C GLY A 36 1.73 -6.21 1.74
N PRO A 37 1.02 -5.34 0.99
CA PRO A 37 0.84 -5.47 -0.46
C PRO A 37 2.16 -5.64 -1.23
N ARG A 38 3.25 -5.03 -0.74
CA ARG A 38 4.58 -5.19 -1.34
C ARG A 38 5.16 -6.60 -1.14
N CYS A 39 4.94 -7.22 0.01
CA CYS A 39 5.38 -8.59 0.30
C CYS A 39 4.64 -9.62 -0.55
N MET A 40 3.39 -9.32 -0.92
CA MET A 40 2.53 -10.19 -1.74
C MET A 40 2.65 -9.93 -3.24
N SER A 41 3.66 -9.20 -3.69
CA SER A 41 3.82 -8.85 -5.11
C SER A 41 5.24 -9.01 -5.63
N MET A 42 5.34 -9.50 -6.87
CA MET A 42 6.57 -9.59 -7.66
C MET A 42 6.37 -8.81 -8.97
N PRO A 43 6.77 -7.53 -9.01
CA PRO A 43 6.69 -6.73 -10.24
C PRO A 43 7.64 -7.30 -11.30
N LEU A 44 7.10 -7.79 -12.41
CA LEU A 44 7.89 -8.32 -13.53
C LEU A 44 8.33 -7.24 -14.51
N PHE A 45 7.48 -6.21 -14.69
CA PHE A 45 7.72 -5.10 -15.58
C PHE A 45 7.22 -3.81 -14.94
N ARG A 46 7.97 -2.73 -15.13
CA ARG A 46 7.56 -1.36 -14.81
C ARG A 46 7.91 -0.49 -15.99
N LYS A 47 7.02 0.43 -16.37
CA LYS A 47 7.33 1.47 -17.34
C LYS A 47 8.45 2.35 -16.77
N ASP A 48 9.36 2.77 -17.63
CA ASP A 48 10.42 3.71 -17.25
C ASP A 48 9.84 5.01 -16.69
N LEU A 49 10.62 5.61 -15.79
CA LEU A 49 10.33 6.94 -15.30
C LEU A 49 10.45 7.92 -16.47
N LYS A 50 9.48 8.83 -16.56
CA LYS A 50 9.56 9.95 -17.48
C LYS A 50 10.55 10.99 -16.98
#